data_AF-T0M6I6-F1
#
_entry.id   AF-T0M6I6-F1
#
_cell.length_a   1.000
_cell.length_b   1.000
_cell.length_c   1.000
_cell.angle_alpha   90.00
_cell.angle_beta   90.00
_cell.angle_gamma   90.00
#
_symmetry.space_group_name_H-M   'P 1'
#
loop_
_entity.id
_entity.type
_entity.pdbx_description
1 polymer ?
#
loop_
_entity_poly.entity_id
_entity_poly.type
_entity_poly.pdbx_seq_one_letter_code
_entity_poly.pdbx_strand_id
1 'polypeptide(L)'
;MVDYGSLKEEIEKADRFNRILLLSSEVKRLKEKIPFSIYKDLESKANEKLHTFDYPFCDRAQIRIIYSNGLRETLDPQVCYRALQKGQKLSEYIFSNFVSARDYQILNPSLVGTADGGSQEIEMQQLADEKVDPGTIILPSKGAEVLMAKIERLERIYMETIPKISKDIRDIKETLDVLSKKIDARR
;
A
#
# COMPACT_ATOMS: atom_id res chain seq x y z
N MET A 1 26.12 19.92 -6.98
CA MET A 1 25.33 19.71 -5.74
C MET A 1 24.19 18.79 -6.14
N VAL A 2 24.09 17.58 -5.58
CA VAL A 2 23.04 16.63 -5.97
C VAL A 2 21.71 17.18 -5.44
N ASP A 3 20.76 17.43 -6.33
CA ASP A 3 19.44 17.93 -5.95
C ASP A 3 18.59 16.78 -5.42
N TYR A 4 18.59 16.62 -4.09
CA TYR A 4 17.84 15.58 -3.40
C TYR A 4 16.32 15.74 -3.54
N GLY A 5 15.86 16.99 -3.74
CA GLY A 5 14.45 17.29 -3.97
C GLY A 5 13.96 16.64 -5.26
N SER A 6 14.75 16.77 -6.34
CA SER A 6 14.46 16.13 -7.64
C SER A 6 14.30 14.62 -7.50
N LEU A 7 15.23 13.95 -6.81
CA LEU A 7 15.21 12.49 -6.71
C LEU A 7 14.00 11.98 -5.91
N LYS A 8 13.62 12.70 -4.85
CA LYS A 8 12.42 12.41 -4.07
C LYS A 8 11.16 12.54 -4.91
N GLU A 9 11.03 13.63 -5.66
CA GLU A 9 9.89 13.83 -6.57
C GLU A 9 9.83 12.77 -7.67
N GLU A 10 10.98 12.35 -8.21
CA GLU A 10 11.05 11.30 -9.22
C GLU A 10 10.58 9.95 -8.67
N ILE A 11 10.91 9.61 -7.42
CA ILE A 11 10.41 8.41 -6.74
C ILE A 11 8.89 8.49 -6.55
N GLU A 12 8.37 9.64 -6.14
CA GLU A 12 6.94 9.84 -5.89
C GLU A 12 6.12 9.76 -7.19
N LYS A 13 6.61 10.38 -8.27
CA LYS A 13 5.95 10.45 -9.58
C LYS A 13 6.12 9.18 -10.42
N ALA A 14 7.09 8.33 -10.10
CA ALA A 14 7.34 7.14 -10.89
C ALA A 14 6.18 6.14 -10.77
N ASP A 15 5.69 5.77 -11.94
CA ASP A 15 4.49 4.96 -12.18
C ASP A 15 4.81 3.62 -12.83
N ARG A 16 6.07 3.38 -13.20
CA ARG A 16 6.57 2.11 -13.76
C ARG A 16 7.48 1.38 -12.79
N PHE A 17 7.34 0.06 -12.75
CA PHE A 17 8.10 -0.80 -11.85
C PHE A 17 9.60 -0.70 -12.10
N ASN A 18 10.05 -0.84 -13.36
CA ASN A 18 11.46 -0.75 -13.69
C ASN A 18 12.06 0.63 -13.39
N ARG A 19 11.27 1.71 -13.51
CA ARG A 19 11.75 3.05 -13.14
C ARG A 19 12.04 3.14 -11.64
N ILE A 20 11.16 2.60 -10.80
CA ILE A 20 11.40 2.54 -9.35
C ILE A 20 12.62 1.67 -9.02
N LEU A 21 12.81 0.52 -9.69
CA LEU A 21 14.01 -0.29 -9.49
C LEU A 21 15.30 0.46 -9.82
N LEU A 22 15.32 1.21 -10.92
CA LEU A 22 16.45 2.07 -11.30
C LEU A 22 16.70 3.14 -10.24
N LEU A 23 15.65 3.86 -9.81
CA LEU A 23 15.75 4.89 -8.77
C LEU A 23 16.24 4.31 -7.43
N SER A 24 15.77 3.12 -7.03
CA SER A 24 16.26 2.42 -5.84
C SER A 24 17.75 2.09 -5.95
N SER A 25 18.23 1.67 -7.13
CA SER A 25 19.65 1.43 -7.38
C SER A 25 20.48 2.72 -7.34
N GLU A 26 19.94 3.84 -7.81
CA GLU A 26 20.56 5.16 -7.76
C GLU A 26 20.68 5.64 -6.31
N VAL A 27 19.61 5.52 -5.51
CA VAL A 27 19.62 5.84 -4.07
C VAL A 27 20.70 5.03 -3.34
N LYS A 28 20.81 3.72 -3.62
CA LYS A 28 21.86 2.86 -3.03
C LYS A 28 23.28 3.35 -3.34
N ARG A 29 23.53 3.86 -4.55
CA ARG A 29 24.84 4.43 -4.95
C ARG A 29 25.17 5.75 -4.23
N LEU A 30 24.17 6.41 -3.64
CA LEU A 30 24.34 7.66 -2.90
C LEU A 30 24.62 7.44 -1.41
N LYS A 31 24.57 6.21 -0.89
CA LYS A 31 24.71 5.86 0.53
C LYS A 31 25.89 6.55 1.25
N GLU A 32 27.03 6.68 0.57
CA GLU A 32 28.25 7.27 1.13
C GLU A 32 28.47 8.73 0.71
N LYS A 33 27.64 9.25 -0.20
CA LYS A 33 27.77 10.59 -0.80
C LYS A 33 26.87 11.62 -0.15
N ILE A 34 25.89 11.18 0.64
CA ILE A 34 24.83 12.05 1.18
C ILE A 34 24.65 11.77 2.68
N PRO A 35 24.15 12.72 3.47
CA PRO A 35 23.84 12.52 4.88
C PRO A 35 22.93 11.31 5.10
N PHE A 36 23.22 10.53 6.15
CA PHE A 36 22.49 9.28 6.44
C PHE A 36 20.99 9.47 6.58
N SER A 37 20.54 10.57 7.17
CA SER A 37 19.11 10.91 7.32
C SER A 37 18.41 11.04 5.96
N ILE A 38 19.03 11.74 5.00
CA ILE A 38 18.50 11.93 3.64
C ILE A 38 18.50 10.60 2.88
N TYR A 39 19.58 9.83 2.99
CA TYR A 39 19.65 8.49 2.40
C TYR A 39 18.52 7.59 2.91
N LYS A 40 18.27 7.58 4.22
CA LYS A 40 17.23 6.75 4.81
C LYS A 40 15.83 7.17 4.40
N ASP A 41 15.54 8.47 4.29
CA ASP A 41 14.24 8.95 3.77
C ASP A 41 14.02 8.47 2.32
N LEU A 42 15.02 8.66 1.45
CA LEU A 42 14.95 8.24 0.04
C LEU A 42 14.83 6.72 -0.11
N GLU A 43 15.63 5.96 0.65
CA GLU A 43 15.58 4.49 0.66
C GLU A 43 14.21 4.00 1.14
N SER A 44 13.67 4.60 2.21
CA SER A 44 12.34 4.26 2.73
C SER A 44 11.26 4.51 1.69
N LYS A 45 11.25 5.70 1.06
CA LYS A 45 10.27 6.06 0.02
C LYS A 45 10.34 5.15 -1.20
N ALA A 46 11.54 4.84 -1.68
CA ALA A 46 11.71 3.93 -2.82
C ALA A 46 11.22 2.52 -2.49
N ASN A 47 11.49 2.02 -1.28
CA ASN A 47 11.04 0.71 -0.84
C ASN A 47 9.53 0.65 -0.60
N GLU A 48 8.94 1.69 -0.01
CA GLU A 48 7.49 1.82 0.14
C GLU A 48 6.80 1.80 -1.23
N LYS A 49 7.34 2.56 -2.20
CA LYS A 49 6.83 2.55 -3.56
C LYS A 49 6.95 1.16 -4.20
N LEU A 50 8.09 0.48 -4.09
CA LEU A 50 8.23 -0.90 -4.59
C LEU A 50 7.22 -1.85 -3.95
N HIS A 51 7.00 -1.71 -2.64
CA HIS A 51 6.01 -2.51 -1.93
C HIS A 51 4.61 -2.26 -2.47
N THR A 52 4.23 -1.02 -2.76
CA THR A 52 2.97 -0.67 -3.44
C THR A 52 2.83 -1.33 -4.81
N PHE A 53 3.93 -1.50 -5.54
CA PHE A 53 3.93 -2.20 -6.83
C PHE A 53 3.80 -3.72 -6.70
N ASP A 54 4.33 -4.31 -5.63
CA ASP A 54 4.21 -5.74 -5.35
C ASP A 54 2.83 -6.09 -4.76
N TYR A 55 2.23 -5.16 -4.01
CA TYR A 55 0.98 -5.34 -3.26
C TYR A 55 0.00 -4.17 -3.46
N PRO A 56 -0.48 -3.93 -4.70
CA PRO A 56 -1.43 -2.86 -4.94
C PRO A 56 -2.85 -3.23 -4.46
N PHE A 57 -3.66 -2.20 -4.19
CA PHE A 57 -5.10 -2.38 -4.02
C PHE A 57 -5.76 -2.69 -5.37
N CYS A 58 -5.96 -3.97 -5.69
CA CYS A 58 -6.43 -4.43 -7.00
C CYS A 58 -7.74 -3.76 -7.46
N ASP A 59 -8.66 -3.37 -6.56
CA ASP A 59 -9.91 -2.67 -6.91
C ASP A 59 -9.69 -1.24 -7.43
N ARG A 60 -8.59 -0.60 -7.01
CA ARG A 60 -8.32 0.83 -7.26
C ARG A 60 -7.16 1.04 -8.21
N ALA A 61 -6.27 0.06 -8.32
CA ALA A 61 -5.08 0.13 -9.14
C ALA A 61 -5.42 -0.22 -10.59
N GLN A 62 -5.28 0.74 -11.50
CA GLN A 62 -5.30 0.45 -12.93
C GLN A 62 -3.90 0.03 -13.36
N ILE A 63 -3.68 -1.28 -13.47
CA ILE A 63 -2.39 -1.88 -13.81
C ILE A 63 -2.31 -2.07 -15.33
N ARG A 64 -1.26 -1.55 -15.97
CA ARG A 64 -0.97 -1.78 -17.39
C ARG A 64 0.33 -2.54 -17.56
N ILE A 65 0.27 -3.68 -18.23
CA ILE A 65 1.45 -4.46 -18.64
C ILE A 65 2.00 -3.83 -19.92
N ILE A 66 3.32 -3.68 -19.98
CA ILE A 66 4.03 -3.16 -21.15
C ILE A 66 4.87 -4.30 -21.71
N TYR A 67 4.54 -4.72 -22.93
CA TYR A 67 5.23 -5.79 -23.61
C TYR A 67 6.49 -5.30 -24.36
N SER A 68 7.38 -6.23 -24.68
CA SER A 68 8.61 -5.98 -25.43
C SER A 68 8.38 -5.34 -26.81
N ASN A 69 7.25 -5.65 -27.45
CA ASN A 69 6.82 -5.07 -28.72
C ASN A 69 6.13 -3.69 -28.59
N GLY A 70 6.05 -3.14 -27.37
CA GLY A 70 5.43 -1.85 -27.09
C GLY A 70 3.91 -1.88 -26.91
N LEU A 71 3.27 -3.05 -27.09
CA LEU A 71 1.86 -3.21 -26.76
C LEU A 71 1.62 -2.99 -25.27
N ARG A 72 0.43 -2.49 -24.96
CA ARG A 72 -0.02 -2.26 -23.59
C ARG A 72 -1.36 -2.94 -23.38
N GLU A 73 -1.46 -3.67 -22.30
CA GLU A 73 -2.68 -4.36 -21.89
C GLU A 73 -3.03 -3.95 -20.48
N THR A 74 -4.32 -3.72 -20.22
CA THR A 74 -4.79 -3.43 -18.87
C THR A 74 -5.09 -4.75 -18.18
N LEU A 75 -4.46 -5.00 -17.03
CA LEU A 75 -4.67 -6.19 -16.24
C LEU A 75 -6.03 -6.13 -15.57
N ASP A 76 -6.81 -7.20 -15.70
CA ASP A 76 -8.06 -7.35 -14.95
C ASP A 76 -7.78 -7.40 -13.43
N PRO A 77 -8.49 -6.59 -12.60
CA PRO A 77 -8.41 -6.65 -11.14
C PRO A 77 -8.50 -8.07 -10.56
N GLN A 78 -9.29 -8.96 -11.14
CA GLN A 78 -9.44 -10.35 -10.69
C GLN A 78 -8.16 -11.17 -10.87
N VAL A 79 -7.31 -10.81 -11.83
CA VAL A 79 -6.01 -11.45 -12.03
C VAL A 79 -5.02 -10.97 -10.95
N CYS A 80 -5.03 -9.68 -10.63
CA CYS A 80 -4.28 -9.11 -9.51
C CYS A 80 -4.65 -9.80 -8.18
N TYR A 81 -5.95 -9.96 -7.89
CA TYR A 81 -6.39 -10.68 -6.69
C TYR A 81 -5.90 -12.12 -6.63
N ARG A 82 -5.98 -12.84 -7.75
CA ARG A 82 -5.53 -14.23 -7.83
C ARG A 82 -4.03 -14.36 -7.57
N ALA A 83 -3.22 -13.39 -8.02
CA ALA A 83 -1.79 -13.35 -7.71
C ALA A 83 -1.55 -13.20 -6.20
N LEU A 84 -2.21 -12.21 -5.58
CA LEU A 84 -2.03 -11.91 -4.16
C LEU A 84 -2.57 -13.02 -3.24
N GLN A 85 -3.71 -13.64 -3.58
CA GLN A 85 -4.27 -14.77 -2.82
C GLN A 85 -3.37 -16.00 -2.83
N LYS A 86 -2.55 -16.17 -3.87
CA LYS A 86 -1.54 -17.23 -3.96
C LYS A 86 -0.25 -16.88 -3.19
N GLY A 87 -0.21 -15.74 -2.51
CA GLY A 87 0.97 -15.26 -1.79
C GLY A 87 2.10 -14.80 -2.71
N GLN A 88 1.83 -14.59 -3.99
CA GLN A 88 2.82 -14.12 -4.96
C GLN A 88 2.80 -12.59 -5.04
N LYS A 89 3.97 -12.00 -5.24
CA LYS A 89 4.08 -10.58 -5.58
C LYS A 89 3.51 -10.35 -6.97
N LEU A 90 2.90 -9.19 -7.19
CA LEU A 90 2.40 -8.85 -8.51
C LEU A 90 3.51 -8.82 -9.57
N SER A 91 4.70 -8.31 -9.21
CA SER A 91 5.87 -8.31 -10.10
C SER A 91 6.24 -9.72 -10.56
N GLU A 92 6.39 -10.65 -9.63
CA GLU A 92 6.69 -12.07 -9.91
C GLU A 92 5.60 -12.72 -10.77
N TYR A 93 4.33 -12.45 -10.46
CA TYR A 93 3.21 -12.97 -11.23
C TYR A 93 3.22 -12.46 -12.67
N ILE A 94 3.41 -11.14 -12.88
CA ILE A 94 3.41 -10.52 -14.20
C ILE A 94 4.54 -11.12 -15.05
N PHE A 95 5.77 -11.13 -14.55
CA PHE A 95 6.92 -11.59 -15.34
C PHE A 95 6.95 -13.11 -15.57
N SER A 96 6.21 -13.90 -14.78
CA SER A 96 6.10 -15.35 -14.98
C SER A 96 4.94 -15.75 -15.91
N ASN A 97 3.80 -15.05 -15.86
CA ASN A 97 2.62 -15.42 -16.63
C ASN A 97 2.51 -14.70 -17.97
N PHE A 98 3.17 -13.54 -18.12
CA PHE A 98 3.17 -12.76 -19.34
C PHE A 98 4.57 -12.80 -19.96
N VAL A 99 4.82 -13.83 -20.80
CA VAL A 99 6.15 -14.19 -21.34
C VAL A 99 6.90 -13.02 -22.02
N SER A 100 6.17 -12.07 -22.60
CA SER A 100 6.77 -10.91 -23.28
C SER A 100 6.67 -9.61 -22.47
N ALA A 101 6.24 -9.65 -21.22
CA ALA A 101 6.15 -8.48 -20.36
C ALA A 101 7.55 -7.96 -20.05
N ARG A 102 7.79 -6.69 -20.40
CA ARG A 102 9.05 -5.99 -20.14
C ARG A 102 8.97 -5.14 -18.89
N ASP A 103 7.80 -4.57 -18.62
CA ASP A 103 7.55 -3.67 -17.51
C ASP A 103 6.05 -3.66 -17.19
N TYR A 104 5.68 -3.04 -16.08
CA TYR A 104 4.28 -2.71 -15.81
C TYR A 104 4.17 -1.36 -15.11
N GLN A 105 3.01 -0.74 -15.31
CA GLN A 105 2.67 0.59 -14.83
C GLN A 105 1.45 0.52 -13.93
N ILE A 106 1.45 1.26 -12.82
CA ILE A 106 0.27 1.47 -11.98
C ILE A 106 -0.18 2.91 -12.19
N LEU A 107 -1.32 3.08 -12.86
CA LEU A 107 -1.91 4.38 -13.07
C LEU A 107 -2.67 4.78 -11.80
N ASN A 108 -2.43 6.02 -11.36
CA ASN A 108 -2.89 6.60 -10.08
C ASN A 108 -2.28 5.97 -8.82
N PRO A 109 -0.93 5.97 -8.68
CA PRO A 109 -0.29 5.45 -7.48
C PRO A 109 -0.62 6.28 -6.21
N SER A 110 -1.12 7.51 -6.36
CA SER A 110 -1.56 8.38 -5.26
C SER A 110 -2.79 7.85 -4.50
N LEU A 111 -3.54 6.91 -5.08
CA LEU A 111 -4.66 6.21 -4.44
C LEU A 111 -4.23 4.89 -3.77
N VAL A 112 -2.94 4.56 -3.82
CA VAL A 112 -2.34 3.31 -3.35
C VAL A 112 -1.38 3.64 -2.21
N GLY A 113 -1.92 4.19 -1.13
CA GLY A 113 -1.22 4.39 0.14
C GLY A 113 -1.50 3.22 1.10
N THR A 114 -0.49 2.81 1.86
CA THR A 114 -0.70 2.08 3.12
C THR A 114 -1.76 2.80 3.93
N ALA A 115 -2.65 2.03 4.56
CA ALA A 115 -3.79 2.56 5.29
C ALA A 115 -3.33 3.45 6.46
N ASP A 116 -3.18 4.75 6.19
CA ASP A 116 -3.45 5.80 7.16
C ASP A 116 -4.78 6.44 6.78
N GLY A 117 -5.70 6.44 7.75
CA GLY A 117 -7.06 6.88 7.59
C GLY A 117 -7.12 8.34 7.17
N GLY A 118 -7.60 8.56 5.95
CA GLY A 118 -7.88 9.89 5.41
C GLY A 118 -8.86 9.73 4.27
N SER A 119 -10.14 9.78 4.60
CA SER A 119 -11.21 9.98 3.63
C SER A 119 -10.86 11.21 2.78
N GLN A 120 -10.63 11.03 1.49
CA GLN A 120 -10.73 12.12 0.54
C GLN A 120 -11.75 11.74 -0.53
N GLU A 121 -12.83 12.51 -0.47
CA GLU A 121 -13.81 12.75 -1.51
C GLU A 121 -13.14 13.06 -2.85
N ILE A 122 -13.85 12.76 -3.94
CA ILE A 122 -13.95 13.49 -5.23
C ILE A 122 -14.68 12.50 -6.15
N GLU A 123 -16.01 12.59 -6.18
CA GLU A 123 -16.75 13.26 -7.26
C GLU A 123 -16.66 12.51 -8.60
N MET A 124 -17.61 11.59 -8.76
CA MET A 124 -18.61 11.61 -9.83
C MET A 124 -18.30 12.54 -11.02
N GLN A 125 -17.42 12.12 -11.91
CA GLN A 125 -17.36 12.60 -13.29
C GLN A 125 -17.28 11.41 -14.23
N GLN A 126 -18.43 10.79 -14.44
CA GLN A 126 -18.81 10.05 -15.65
C GLN A 126 -20.17 9.40 -15.39
N LEU A 127 -21.24 10.15 -15.63
CA LEU A 127 -22.60 9.68 -15.94
C LEU A 127 -23.45 10.93 -16.24
N ALA A 128 -23.06 11.64 -17.30
CA ALA A 128 -23.88 12.67 -17.92
C ALA A 128 -24.34 12.12 -19.27
N ASP A 129 -25.31 11.22 -19.24
CA ASP A 129 -26.37 11.09 -20.22
C ASP A 129 -27.24 9.90 -19.84
N GLU A 130 -28.25 10.14 -19.01
CA GLU A 130 -29.55 9.49 -19.15
C GLU A 130 -30.57 10.25 -18.28
N LYS A 131 -31.53 10.87 -18.96
CA LYS A 131 -32.69 11.51 -18.33
C LYS A 131 -33.47 10.44 -17.55
N VAL A 132 -33.58 10.58 -16.23
CA VAL A 132 -34.55 9.82 -15.42
C VAL A 132 -35.21 10.76 -14.42
N ASP A 133 -36.54 10.66 -14.37
CA ASP A 133 -37.52 11.50 -13.69
C ASP A 133 -37.28 11.79 -12.20
N PRO A 134 -37.69 12.97 -11.69
CA PRO A 134 -37.69 13.28 -10.27
C PRO A 134 -38.93 12.67 -9.59
N GLY A 135 -38.83 11.43 -9.09
CA GLY A 135 -40.01 10.78 -8.49
C GLY A 135 -39.83 9.60 -7.55
N THR A 136 -38.64 9.02 -7.37
CA THR A 136 -38.51 7.83 -6.53
C THR A 136 -37.27 7.89 -5.63
N ILE A 137 -37.48 8.23 -4.36
CA ILE A 137 -36.47 8.00 -3.31
C ILE A 137 -36.47 6.50 -3.02
N ILE A 138 -35.55 5.76 -3.64
CA ILE A 138 -35.21 4.41 -3.21
C ILE A 138 -34.13 4.55 -2.13
N LEU A 139 -34.51 4.46 -0.86
CA LEU A 139 -33.56 4.28 0.25
C LEU A 139 -32.78 2.98 0.02
N PRO A 140 -31.44 3.00 -0.12
CA PRO A 140 -30.67 1.76 -0.22
C PRO A 140 -30.53 1.16 1.20
N SER A 141 -31.43 0.24 1.53
CA SER A 141 -31.44 -0.58 2.77
C SER A 141 -30.10 -1.28 3.07
N LYS A 142 -29.24 -1.46 2.07
CA LYS A 142 -27.90 -2.07 2.20
C LYS A 142 -26.89 -1.21 2.98
N GLY A 143 -27.08 0.11 3.09
CA GLY A 143 -26.17 0.98 3.82
C GLY A 143 -26.22 0.77 5.34
N ALA A 144 -27.41 0.52 5.88
CA ALA A 144 -27.65 0.36 7.31
C ALA A 144 -27.06 -0.96 7.86
N GLU A 145 -27.16 -2.05 7.10
CA GLU A 145 -26.60 -3.36 7.49
C GLU A 145 -25.07 -3.35 7.54
N VAL A 146 -24.43 -2.64 6.61
CA VAL A 146 -22.96 -2.48 6.59
C VAL A 146 -22.47 -1.60 7.75
N LEU A 147 -23.26 -0.59 8.15
CA LEU A 147 -22.97 0.25 9.32
C LEU A 147 -23.10 -0.55 10.63
N MET A 148 -24.14 -1.38 10.77
CA MET A 148 -24.34 -2.24 11.94
C MET A 148 -23.21 -3.25 12.10
N ALA A 149 -22.76 -3.89 11.01
CA ALA A 149 -21.63 -4.83 11.05
C ALA A 149 -20.30 -4.16 11.47
N LYS A 150 -20.13 -2.87 11.17
CA LYS A 150 -18.96 -2.10 11.63
C LYS A 150 -19.04 -1.75 13.11
N ILE A 151 -20.24 -1.46 13.62
CA ILE A 151 -20.46 -1.17 15.05
C ILE A 151 -20.21 -2.43 15.89
N GLU A 152 -20.74 -3.59 15.48
CA GLU A 152 -20.50 -4.86 16.18
C GLU A 152 -19.00 -5.26 16.19
N ARG A 153 -18.28 -4.97 15.10
CA ARG A 153 -16.83 -5.22 15.03
C ARG A 153 -16.04 -4.26 15.93
N LEU A 154 -16.46 -3.01 16.04
CA LEU A 154 -15.87 -2.04 16.98
C LEU A 154 -16.11 -2.49 18.42
N GLU A 155 -17.34 -2.86 18.78
CA GLU A 155 -17.66 -3.36 20.12
C GLU A 155 -16.81 -4.58 20.51
N ARG A 156 -16.61 -5.53 19.58
CA ARG A 156 -15.74 -6.70 19.83
C ARG A 156 -14.27 -6.33 20.05
N ILE A 157 -13.74 -5.39 19.28
CA ILE A 157 -12.35 -4.90 19.44
C ILE A 157 -12.18 -4.21 20.81
N TYR A 158 -13.15 -3.38 21.20
CA TYR A 158 -13.13 -2.66 22.47
C TYR A 158 -13.28 -3.60 23.68
N MET A 159 -14.12 -4.63 23.59
CA MET A 159 -14.36 -5.54 24.72
C MET A 159 -13.33 -6.67 24.86
N GLU A 160 -12.75 -7.19 23.77
CA GLU A 160 -11.88 -8.37 23.85
C GLU A 160 -10.40 -8.08 23.60
N THR A 161 -10.09 -7.14 22.70
CA THR A 161 -8.71 -7.00 22.19
C THR A 161 -7.91 -6.00 23.02
N ILE A 162 -8.52 -4.87 23.41
CA ILE A 162 -7.87 -3.86 24.25
C ILE A 162 -7.52 -4.40 25.66
N PRO A 163 -8.38 -5.18 26.34
CA PRO A 163 -8.02 -5.76 27.63
C PRO A 163 -6.91 -6.81 27.54
N LYS A 164 -6.84 -7.58 26.44
CA LYS A 164 -5.77 -8.55 26.18
C LYS A 164 -4.42 -7.88 25.99
N ILE A 165 -4.35 -6.84 25.14
CA ILE A 165 -3.13 -6.05 24.95
C ILE A 165 -2.66 -5.43 26.28
N SER A 166 -3.59 -4.94 27.09
CA SER A 166 -3.28 -4.36 28.42
C SER A 166 -2.77 -5.40 29.43
N LYS A 167 -3.11 -6.69 29.24
CA LYS A 167 -2.56 -7.80 30.03
C LYS A 167 -1.17 -8.17 29.54
N ASP A 168 -0.99 -8.33 28.23
CA ASP A 168 0.29 -8.69 27.62
C ASP A 168 1.39 -7.65 27.93
N ILE A 169 1.05 -6.36 27.94
CA ILE A 169 1.98 -5.28 28.33
C ILE A 169 2.43 -5.40 29.79
N ARG A 170 1.55 -5.83 30.70
CA ARG A 170 1.89 -6.04 32.11
C ARG A 170 2.81 -7.25 32.28
N ASP A 171 2.53 -8.33 31.58
CA ASP A 171 3.35 -9.55 31.62
C ASP A 171 4.76 -9.31 31.04
N ILE A 172 4.86 -8.49 29.98
CA ILE A 172 6.14 -8.04 29.43
C ILE A 172 6.89 -7.16 30.44
N LYS A 173 6.22 -6.25 31.12
CA LYS A 173 6.87 -5.39 32.13
C LYS A 173 7.41 -6.22 33.31
N GLU A 174 6.65 -7.19 33.79
CA GLU A 174 7.08 -8.06 34.89
C GLU A 174 8.29 -8.92 34.52
N THR A 175 8.31 -9.49 33.31
CA THR A 175 9.47 -10.25 32.82
C THR A 175 10.71 -9.38 32.67
N LEU A 176 10.56 -8.12 32.25
CA LEU A 176 11.64 -7.16 32.13
C LEU A 176 12.21 -6.74 33.49
N ASP A 177 11.35 -6.53 34.49
CA ASP A 177 11.76 -6.24 35.88
C ASP A 177 12.53 -7.41 36.51
N VAL A 178 12.09 -8.65 36.26
CA VAL A 178 12.79 -9.86 36.73
C VAL A 178 14.17 -10.00 36.08
N LEU A 179 14.27 -9.72 34.78
CA LEU A 179 15.54 -9.73 34.06
C LEU A 179 16.49 -8.64 34.55
N SER A 180 15.98 -7.42 34.77
CA SER A 180 16.78 -6.31 35.32
C SER A 180 17.33 -6.66 36.70
N LYS A 181 16.50 -7.15 37.61
CA LYS A 181 16.94 -7.57 38.95
C LYS A 181 17.97 -8.70 38.93
N LYS A 182 17.85 -9.64 37.98
CA LYS A 182 18.86 -10.71 37.80
C LYS A 182 20.19 -10.20 37.27
N ILE A 183 20.18 -9.16 36.44
CA ILE A 183 21.39 -8.52 35.92
C ILE A 183 22.07 -7.72 37.04
N ASP A 184 21.30 -6.96 37.82
CA ASP A 184 21.83 -6.17 38.94
C ASP A 184 22.38 -7.05 40.07
N ALA A 185 21.78 -8.21 40.34
CA ALA A 185 22.25 -9.17 41.35
C ALA A 185 23.51 -9.97 40.93
N ARG A 186 23.95 -9.87 39.67
CA ARG A 186 25.17 -10.49 39.14
C ARG A 186 26.35 -9.53 39.03
N ARG A 187 26.17 -8.26 39.42
CA ARG A 187 27.21 -7.26 39.61
C ARG A 187 27.63 -7.20 41.07
#